data_AF-A0A383CIL0-F1
#
_entry.id   AF-A0A383CIL0-F1
#
_cell.length_a   1.000
_cell.length_b   1.000
_cell.length_c   1.000
_cell.angle_alpha   90.00
_cell.angle_beta   90.00
_cell.angle_gamma   90.00
#
_symmetry.space_group_name_H-M   'P 1'
#
loop_
_entity.id
_entity.type
_entity.pdbx_description
1 polymer ?
#
loop_
_entity_poly.entity_id
_entity_poly.type
_entity_poly.pdbx_seq_one_letter_code
_entity_poly.pdbx_strand_id
1 'polypeptide(L)'
;MEARDLARTAEQKAQFFSAVSHELRTPLTSLMAFTDILVGDSENTLSDKQKTHLPIMKRNNEQLALAIDDLIDIAALDVQRSQLQMSTFDNGQLVGESVESLCLVAKRTDID
;
A
#
# COMPACT_ATOMS: atom_id res chain seq x y z
N MET A 1 -35.45 -4.77 10.90
CA MET A 1 -34.78 -6.02 10.49
C MET A 1 -33.69 -5.70 9.47
N GLU A 2 -34.02 -4.99 8.39
CA GLU A 2 -33.07 -4.56 7.33
C GLU A 2 -31.78 -3.87 7.81
N ALA A 3 -31.84 -2.94 8.77
CA ALA A 3 -30.65 -2.20 9.20
C ALA A 3 -29.59 -3.09 9.90
N ARG A 4 -30.01 -4.16 10.59
CA ARG A 4 -29.08 -5.12 11.22
C ARG A 4 -28.47 -6.07 10.20
N ASP A 5 -29.26 -6.52 9.23
CA ASP A 5 -28.78 -7.41 8.17
C ASP A 5 -27.78 -6.69 7.27
N LEU A 6 -28.03 -5.41 6.93
CA LEU A 6 -27.12 -4.59 6.14
C LEU A 6 -25.77 -4.38 6.86
N ALA A 7 -25.79 -4.07 8.16
CA ALA A 7 -24.58 -3.90 8.95
C ALA A 7 -23.76 -5.19 9.03
N ARG A 8 -24.44 -6.34 9.18
CA ARG A 8 -23.79 -7.66 9.22
C ARG A 8 -23.14 -8.02 7.88
N THR A 9 -23.82 -7.77 6.76
CA THR A 9 -23.25 -8.00 5.43
C THR A 9 -22.04 -7.11 5.17
N ALA A 10 -22.10 -5.85 5.58
CA ALA A 10 -20.97 -4.94 5.48
C ALA A 10 -19.77 -5.46 6.28
N GLU A 11 -19.96 -5.82 7.55
CA GLU A 11 -18.89 -6.36 8.40
C GLU A 11 -18.23 -7.62 7.80
N GLN A 12 -19.03 -8.55 7.27
CA GLN A 12 -18.52 -9.73 6.57
C GLN A 12 -17.70 -9.38 5.32
N LYS A 13 -18.12 -8.34 4.58
CA LYS A 13 -17.40 -7.85 3.40
C LYS A 13 -16.03 -7.28 3.80
N ALA A 14 -15.93 -6.45 4.84
CA ALA A 14 -14.63 -5.95 5.30
C ALA A 14 -13.72 -7.06 5.82
N GLN A 15 -14.24 -8.00 6.60
CA GLN A 15 -13.46 -9.15 7.09
C GLN A 15 -12.90 -9.98 5.93
N PHE A 16 -13.71 -10.21 4.89
CA PHE A 16 -13.26 -10.89 3.68
C PHE A 16 -12.11 -10.14 2.98
N PHE A 17 -12.26 -8.84 2.72
CA PHE A 17 -11.21 -8.07 2.05
C PHE A 17 -9.93 -7.93 2.88
N SER A 18 -10.05 -7.81 4.21
CA SER A 18 -8.91 -7.81 5.12
C SER A 18 -8.13 -9.13 5.06
N ALA A 19 -8.83 -10.27 5.11
CA ALA A 19 -8.21 -11.59 5.01
C ALA A 19 -7.51 -11.79 3.66
N VAL A 20 -8.18 -11.47 2.56
CA VAL A 20 -7.61 -11.56 1.21
C VAL A 20 -6.37 -10.69 1.07
N SER A 21 -6.38 -9.46 1.60
CA SER A 21 -5.20 -8.59 1.56
C SER A 21 -4.01 -9.18 2.31
N HIS A 22 -4.22 -9.72 3.51
CA HIS A 22 -3.14 -10.38 4.25
C HIS A 22 -2.53 -11.55 3.46
N GLU A 23 -3.36 -12.33 2.77
CA GLU A 23 -2.90 -13.41 1.91
C GLU A 23 -2.19 -12.90 0.64
N LEU A 24 -2.55 -11.74 0.10
CA LEU A 24 -1.91 -11.14 -1.08
C LEU A 24 -0.64 -10.35 -0.76
N ARG A 25 -0.54 -9.74 0.43
CA ARG A 25 0.63 -8.97 0.86
C ARG A 25 1.88 -9.85 0.96
N THR A 26 1.72 -11.09 1.41
CA THR A 26 2.82 -12.07 1.55
C THR A 26 3.49 -12.44 0.21
N PRO A 27 2.76 -12.90 -0.83
CA PRO A 27 3.35 -13.19 -2.14
C PRO A 27 3.87 -11.93 -2.82
N LEU A 28 3.22 -10.77 -2.64
CA LEU A 28 3.70 -9.51 -3.21
C LEU A 28 5.02 -9.05 -2.59
N THR A 29 5.15 -9.19 -1.26
CA THR A 29 6.41 -8.91 -0.54
C THR A 29 7.53 -9.81 -1.06
N SER A 30 7.23 -11.09 -1.31
CA SER A 30 8.19 -12.03 -1.91
C SER A 30 8.61 -11.58 -3.33
N LEU A 31 7.66 -11.16 -4.17
CA LEU A 31 7.95 -10.66 -5.52
C LEU A 31 8.81 -9.40 -5.50
N MET A 32 8.55 -8.47 -4.58
CA MET A 32 9.37 -7.28 -4.37
C MET A 32 10.79 -7.68 -3.96
N ALA A 33 10.94 -8.55 -2.97
CA ALA A 33 12.25 -9.00 -2.49
C ALA A 33 13.07 -9.69 -3.59
N PHE A 34 12.47 -10.59 -4.36
CA PHE A 34 13.18 -11.23 -5.48
C PHE A 34 13.55 -10.24 -6.58
N THR A 35 12.66 -9.27 -6.88
CA THR A 35 12.97 -8.23 -7.87
C THR A 35 14.12 -7.33 -7.39
N ASP A 36 14.15 -6.97 -6.10
CA ASP A 36 15.23 -6.17 -5.52
C ASP A 36 16.56 -6.94 -5.50
N ILE A 37 16.54 -8.24 -5.23
CA ILE A 37 17.74 -9.11 -5.35
C ILE A 37 18.26 -9.11 -6.79
N LEU A 38 17.38 -9.28 -7.78
CA LEU A 38 17.77 -9.28 -9.19
C LEU A 38 18.28 -7.92 -9.68
N VAL A 39 17.72 -6.82 -9.15
CA VAL A 39 18.22 -5.46 -9.43
C VAL A 39 19.60 -5.24 -8.81
N GLY A 40 19.85 -5.83 -7.63
CA GLY A 40 21.13 -5.78 -6.94
C GLY A 40 22.19 -6.77 -7.42
N ASP A 41 21.93 -7.53 -8.51
CA ASP A 41 22.87 -8.54 -9.01
C ASP A 41 24.22 -7.94 -9.43
N SER A 42 25.21 -8.07 -8.55
CA SER A 42 26.58 -7.62 -8.77
C SER A 42 27.40 -8.58 -9.64
N GLU A 43 26.94 -9.83 -9.82
CA GLU A 43 27.65 -10.84 -10.63
C GLU A 43 27.36 -10.68 -12.13
N ASN A 44 26.48 -9.73 -12.50
CA ASN A 44 26.19 -9.34 -13.88
C ASN A 44 25.67 -10.53 -14.73
N THR A 45 24.93 -11.44 -14.10
CA THR A 45 24.45 -12.70 -14.71
C THR A 45 23.26 -12.49 -15.65
N LEU A 46 22.60 -11.34 -15.53
CA LEU A 46 21.44 -10.97 -16.34
C LEU A 46 21.86 -10.37 -17.70
N SER A 47 21.16 -10.78 -18.76
CA SER A 47 21.27 -10.12 -20.06
C SER A 47 20.75 -8.69 -20.03
N ASP A 48 21.18 -7.85 -20.98
CA ASP A 48 20.73 -6.45 -21.07
C ASP A 48 19.22 -6.33 -21.24
N LYS A 49 18.60 -7.27 -21.97
CA LYS A 49 17.13 -7.34 -22.09
C LYS A 49 16.46 -7.60 -20.74
N GLN A 50 16.97 -8.53 -19.94
CA GLN A 50 16.41 -8.82 -18.61
C GLN A 50 16.56 -7.61 -17.68
N LYS A 51 17.70 -6.91 -17.72
CA LYS A 51 17.91 -5.68 -16.96
C LYS A 51 16.92 -4.58 -17.32
N THR A 52 16.54 -4.46 -18.60
CA THR A 52 15.50 -3.49 -19.01
C THR A 52 14.09 -3.82 -18.50
N HIS A 53 13.83 -5.08 -18.12
CA HIS A 53 12.52 -5.48 -17.58
C HIS A 53 12.40 -5.29 -16.07
N LEU A 54 13.51 -5.34 -15.31
CA LEU A 54 13.48 -5.24 -13.86
C LEU A 54 12.83 -3.95 -13.32
N PRO A 55 13.11 -2.75 -13.85
CA PRO A 55 12.41 -1.53 -13.42
C PRO A 55 10.89 -1.60 -13.66
N ILE A 56 10.47 -2.26 -14.74
CA ILE A 56 9.05 -2.44 -15.07
C ILE A 56 8.40 -3.38 -14.07
N MET A 57 9.04 -4.52 -13.75
CA MET A 57 8.56 -5.46 -12.74
C MET A 57 8.43 -4.80 -11.37
N LYS A 58 9.45 -4.03 -10.96
CA LYS A 58 9.44 -3.31 -9.68
C LYS A 58 8.27 -2.33 -9.59
N ARG A 59 8.10 -1.48 -10.62
CA ARG A 59 6.98 -0.53 -10.70
C ARG A 59 5.64 -1.25 -10.65
N ASN A 60 5.47 -2.36 -11.37
CA ASN A 60 4.21 -3.10 -11.39
C ASN A 60 3.89 -3.71 -10.02
N ASN A 61 4.90 -4.23 -9.31
CA ASN A 61 4.73 -4.75 -7.96
C ASN A 61 4.31 -3.64 -6.98
N GLU A 62 4.93 -2.47 -7.05
CA GLU A 62 4.56 -1.29 -6.24
C GLU A 62 3.13 -0.82 -6.55
N GLN A 63 2.75 -0.76 -7.83
CA GLN A 63 1.38 -0.41 -8.24
C GLN A 63 0.33 -1.42 -7.76
N LEU A 64 0.66 -2.71 -7.78
CA LEU A 64 -0.24 -3.75 -7.28
C LEU A 64 -0.41 -3.66 -5.76
N ALA A 65 0.64 -3.29 -5.02
CA ALA A 65 0.56 -3.09 -3.57
C ALA A 65 -0.43 -1.98 -3.24
N LEU A 66 -0.29 -0.83 -3.89
CA LEU A 66 -1.18 0.32 -3.73
C LEU A 66 -2.63 -0.03 -4.06
N ALA A 67 -2.87 -0.74 -5.16
CA ALA A 67 -4.21 -1.15 -5.54
C ALA A 67 -4.87 -2.11 -4.53
N ILE A 68 -4.07 -2.96 -3.87
CA ILE A 68 -4.55 -3.83 -2.80
C ILE A 68 -4.90 -3.00 -1.55
N ASP A 69 -4.04 -2.05 -1.17
CA ASP A 69 -4.29 -1.19 -0.01
C ASP A 69 -5.55 -0.32 -0.24
N ASP A 70 -5.69 0.31 -1.41
CA ASP A 70 -6.88 1.09 -1.79
C ASP A 70 -8.17 0.26 -1.73
N LEU A 71 -8.13 -1.00 -2.15
CA LEU A 71 -9.28 -1.90 -2.11
C LEU A 71 -9.73 -2.19 -0.67
N ILE A 72 -8.79 -2.31 0.27
CA ILE A 72 -9.10 -2.51 1.69
C ILE A 72 -9.74 -1.26 2.26
N ASP A 73 -9.18 -0.08 1.96
CA ASP A 73 -9.69 1.19 2.47
C ASP A 73 -11.13 1.42 2.03
N ILE A 74 -11.45 1.13 0.76
CA ILE A 74 -12.83 1.17 0.25
C ILE A 74 -13.71 0.16 0.99
N ALA A 75 -13.23 -1.07 1.21
CA ALA A 75 -14.00 -2.09 1.92
C ALA A 75 -14.26 -1.73 3.40
N ALA A 76 -13.33 -1.04 4.05
CA ALA A 76 -13.49 -0.55 5.41
C ALA A 76 -14.49 0.62 5.50
N LEU A 77 -14.47 1.53 4.51
CA LEU A 77 -15.42 2.65 4.40
C LEU A 77 -16.88 2.20 4.17
N ASP A 78 -17.11 1.01 3.63
CA ASP A 78 -18.47 0.46 3.48
C ASP A 78 -19.07 -0.01 4.81
N VAL A 79 -18.23 -0.39 5.78
CA VAL A 79 -18.65 -0.91 7.11
C VAL A 79 -18.80 0.20 8.12
N GLN A 80 -17.93 1.19 8.01
CA GLN A 80 -18.00 2.40 8.77
C GLN A 80 -18.64 3.48 7.89
N ARG A 81 -19.84 3.94 8.27
CA ARG A 81 -19.99 5.39 8.33
C ARG A 81 -18.87 5.85 9.27
N SER A 82 -17.67 6.10 8.75
CA SER A 82 -16.53 6.55 9.54
C SER A 82 -17.00 7.79 10.24
N GLN A 83 -17.35 7.66 11.52
CA GLN A 83 -17.70 8.79 12.33
C GLN A 83 -16.39 9.52 12.51
N LEU A 84 -16.15 10.51 11.65
CA LEU A 84 -15.03 11.40 11.76
C LEU A 84 -14.98 11.87 13.21
N GLN A 85 -13.92 11.46 13.92
CA GLN A 85 -13.68 11.94 15.27
C GLN A 85 -13.12 13.35 15.14
N MET A 86 -14.04 14.30 15.10
CA MET A 86 -13.69 15.72 15.11
C MET A 86 -13.00 16.03 16.43
N SER A 87 -11.74 16.43 16.35
CA SER A 87 -10.94 16.88 17.48
C SER A 87 -10.18 18.15 17.09
N THR A 88 -9.78 18.92 18.11
CA THR A 88 -8.87 20.04 17.89
C THR A 88 -7.44 19.50 17.84
N PHE A 89 -6.65 19.99 16.89
CA PHE A 89 -5.26 19.60 16.73
C PHE A 89 -4.42 20.82 16.31
N ASP A 90 -3.12 20.76 16.55
CA ASP A 90 -2.18 21.80 16.10
C ASP A 90 -1.78 21.56 14.65
N ASN A 91 -2.15 22.50 13.77
CA ASN A 91 -1.86 22.40 12.35
C ASN A 91 -0.35 22.49 12.04
N GLY A 92 0.40 23.31 12.79
CA GLY A 92 1.84 23.45 12.61
C GLY A 92 2.58 22.15 12.97
N GLN A 93 2.15 21.50 14.05
CA GLN A 93 2.67 20.20 14.45
C GLN A 93 2.36 19.12 13.41
N LEU A 94 1.10 19.01 12.96
CA LEU A 94 0.70 17.99 11.97
C LEU A 94 1.47 18.13 10.65
N VAL A 95 1.62 19.38 10.17
CA VAL A 95 2.40 19.67 8.96
C VAL A 95 3.88 19.33 9.18
N GLY A 96 4.44 19.68 10.33
CA GLY A 96 5.82 19.34 10.69
C GLY A 96 6.09 17.84 10.66
N GLU A 97 5.24 17.04 11.32
CA GLU A 97 5.33 15.57 11.36
C GLU A 97 5.18 14.96 9.95
N SER A 98 4.28 15.51 9.14
CA SER A 98 4.09 15.06 7.76
C SER A 98 5.31 15.34 6.88
N VAL A 99 5.90 16.53 7.00
CA VAL A 99 7.12 16.91 6.27
C VAL A 99 8.30 16.05 6.70
N GLU A 100 8.46 15.79 7.98
CA GLU A 100 9.54 14.94 8.50
C GLU A 100 9.43 13.51 7.96
N SER A 101 8.22 12.94 8.00
CA SER A 101 7.93 11.60 7.45
C SER A 101 8.25 11.48 5.95
N LEU A 102 7.94 12.52 5.18
CA LEU A 102 8.15 12.54 3.72
C LEU A 102 9.57 12.96 3.32
N CYS A 103 10.36 13.55 4.21
CA CYS A 103 11.72 14.03 3.90
C CYS A 103 12.65 12.90 3.40
N LEU A 104 12.50 11.69 3.96
CA LEU A 104 13.23 10.50 3.50
C LEU A 104 12.87 10.09 2.07
N VAL A 105 11.62 10.27 1.68
CA VAL A 105 11.13 9.98 0.32
C VAL A 105 11.59 11.08 -0.64
N ALA A 106 11.45 12.34 -0.26
CA ALA A 106 11.84 13.51 -1.06
C ALA A 106 13.32 13.47 -1.48
N LYS A 107 14.21 13.17 -0.52
CA LYS A 107 15.66 12.97 -0.76
C LYS A 107 15.97 11.81 -1.71
N ARG A 108 15.10 10.80 -1.75
CA ARG A 108 15.26 9.63 -2.63
C ARG A 108 14.81 9.91 -4.07
N THR A 109 14.01 10.96 -4.28
CA THR A 109 13.44 11.36 -5.57
C THR A 109 13.98 12.68 -6.13
N ASP A 110 15.01 13.26 -5.50
CA ASP A 110 15.65 14.53 -5.91
C ASP A 110 14.67 15.72 -5.98
N ILE A 111 13.70 15.73 -5.06
CA ILE A 111 12.77 16.84 -4.87
C ILE A 111 13.22 17.59 -3.61
N ASP A 112 13.76 18.79 -3.80
CA ASP A 112 14.05 19.78 -2.74
C ASP A 112 12.78 20.49 -2.25
#